data_AF-A0A7S0XNR4-F1
#
_entry.id   AF-A0A7S0XNR4-F1
#
_cell.length_a   1.000
_cell.length_b   1.000
_cell.length_c   1.000
_cell.angle_alpha   90.00
_cell.angle_beta   90.00
_cell.angle_gamma   90.00
#
_symmetry.space_group_name_H-M   'P 1'
#
loop_
_entity.id
_entity.type
_entity.pdbx_description
1 polymer ?
#
loop_
_entity_poly.entity_id
_entity_poly.type
_entity_poly.pdbx_seq_one_letter_code
_entity_poly.pdbx_strand_id
1 'polypeptide(L)'
;MIILRNLLILSAAVSAAAASSSAPQAHELDESYTFDEYLSHHGKDYSGDPDEYNRRQQIFEKNLKKILVHNEGKMDESGELLNGGYVMGVNRFTDVDLEELPMGYNKNLHPDWSSQLMMHGEDDVLAVERRRLGGLESYQQSPDFEMEEVSALPQEVDWAKAGNMNPHIPQQSSCGSCWTFAATACVEAALSIATGEAPMSLSEQNLLECTPDPLQCGGTGGCEGATIELAYNFVADQTKNKKGGMFNLSDVGYQAMDETCDGLTKGKAPVVGIDGWVKLPKNDYKAVMNAVAKNGPVGLALAAGNWALYEKGVFEHTDTEVNHAVVLVGYGVDKKTKEKYWKIRNSWGLNFGEQGYIRVKRSDDDDTNCGMDNKPLVGVACALDDNGKKLDVKPVKVCGTSAVLFDASYPVGPTHLN
;
A
#
# COMPACT_ATOMS: atom_id res chain seq x y z
N MET A 1 -15.81 35.24 -70.87
CA MET A 1 -14.72 36.13 -70.41
C MET A 1 -14.97 36.46 -68.96
N ILE A 2 -13.89 36.53 -68.17
CA ILE A 2 -13.79 36.72 -66.71
C ILE A 2 -13.69 35.40 -65.94
N ILE A 3 -12.43 34.95 -65.80
CA ILE A 3 -11.96 33.90 -64.91
C ILE A 3 -11.55 34.61 -63.61
N LEU A 4 -12.17 34.26 -62.47
CA LEU A 4 -11.67 34.64 -61.15
C LEU A 4 -10.71 33.56 -60.63
N ARG A 5 -9.51 34.01 -60.28
CA ARG A 5 -8.49 33.30 -59.51
C ARG A 5 -8.99 33.05 -58.09
N ASN A 6 -8.82 31.83 -57.59
CA ASN A 6 -8.63 31.57 -56.16
C ASN A 6 -7.43 30.64 -56.01
N LEU A 7 -6.36 31.15 -55.40
CA LEU A 7 -5.24 30.36 -54.90
C LEU A 7 -5.71 29.63 -53.63
N LEU A 8 -5.65 28.30 -53.63
CA LEU A 8 -5.69 27.48 -52.42
C LEU A 8 -4.27 26.98 -52.18
N ILE A 9 -3.61 27.56 -51.17
CA ILE A 9 -2.36 27.04 -50.62
C ILE A 9 -2.77 25.95 -49.63
N LEU A 10 -2.55 24.67 -49.98
CA LEU A 10 -2.60 23.58 -49.00
C LEU A 10 -1.34 23.68 -48.12
N SER A 11 -1.47 24.21 -46.91
CA SER A 11 -0.51 23.96 -45.85
C SER A 11 -0.78 22.58 -45.26
N ALA A 12 0.05 21.60 -45.60
CA ALA A 12 0.07 20.32 -44.90
C ALA A 12 0.63 20.56 -43.49
N ALA A 13 -0.26 20.57 -42.49
CA ALA A 13 0.16 20.48 -41.10
C ALA A 13 0.65 19.04 -40.85
N VAL A 14 1.96 18.86 -40.81
CA VAL A 14 2.56 17.66 -40.23
C VAL A 14 2.44 17.82 -38.72
N SER A 15 1.38 17.27 -38.13
CA SER A 15 1.33 17.04 -36.69
C SER A 15 2.36 15.95 -36.38
N ALA A 16 3.54 16.36 -35.94
CA ALA A 16 4.45 15.47 -35.22
C ALA A 16 3.73 15.07 -33.93
N ALA A 17 3.16 13.87 -33.90
CA ALA A 17 2.87 13.21 -32.64
C ALA A 17 4.24 13.02 -31.95
N ALA A 18 4.53 13.85 -30.95
CA ALA A 18 5.64 13.58 -30.05
C ALA A 18 5.33 12.23 -29.40
N ALA A 19 6.05 11.19 -29.81
CA ALA A 19 6.09 9.96 -29.05
C ALA A 19 6.61 10.35 -27.66
N SER A 20 5.76 10.28 -26.63
CA SER A 20 6.24 10.42 -25.25
C SER A 20 7.23 9.28 -25.03
N SER A 21 8.52 9.59 -24.97
CA SER A 21 9.53 8.61 -24.55
C SER A 21 9.15 8.16 -23.14
N SER A 22 9.02 6.85 -22.95
CA SER A 22 8.90 6.28 -21.61
C SER A 22 10.24 6.39 -20.89
N ALA A 23 10.21 6.48 -19.56
CA ALA A 23 11.43 6.37 -18.77
C ALA A 23 12.18 5.06 -19.12
N PRO A 24 13.53 5.09 -19.17
CA PRO A 24 14.33 3.91 -19.44
C PRO A 24 14.11 2.86 -18.35
N GLN A 25 14.09 1.58 -18.75
CA GLN A 25 14.12 0.46 -17.81
C GLN A 25 15.51 0.35 -17.16
N ALA A 26 15.62 -0.39 -16.06
CA ALA A 26 16.87 -0.53 -15.31
C ALA A 26 18.10 -0.98 -16.13
N HIS A 27 17.90 -1.72 -17.22
CA HIS A 27 18.96 -2.22 -18.11
C HIS A 27 19.35 -1.25 -19.22
N GLU A 28 18.52 -0.24 -19.48
CA GLU A 28 18.74 0.84 -20.46
C GLU A 28 19.30 2.10 -19.79
N LEU A 29 19.31 2.12 -18.45
CA LEU A 29 19.69 3.26 -17.64
C LEU A 29 21.21 3.33 -17.46
N ASP A 30 21.79 4.50 -17.71
CA ASP A 30 23.19 4.81 -17.45
C ASP A 30 23.37 6.22 -16.86
N GLU A 31 24.62 6.62 -16.64
CA GLU A 31 24.99 7.92 -16.05
C GLU A 31 24.60 9.14 -16.93
N SER A 32 24.24 8.94 -18.21
CA SER A 32 23.84 10.02 -19.10
C SER A 32 22.39 10.47 -18.91
N TYR A 33 21.58 9.70 -18.17
CA TYR A 33 20.18 10.02 -17.91
C TYR A 33 20.04 11.26 -17.02
N THR A 34 19.48 12.33 -17.58
CA THR A 34 19.44 13.66 -16.95
C THR A 34 18.18 13.91 -16.12
N PHE A 35 18.24 14.91 -15.23
CA PHE A 35 17.07 15.35 -14.48
C PHE A 35 15.98 15.94 -15.39
N ASP A 36 16.34 16.65 -16.46
CA ASP A 36 15.37 17.19 -17.42
C ASP A 36 14.60 16.08 -18.16
N GLU A 37 15.30 15.01 -18.57
CA GLU A 37 14.66 13.82 -19.15
C GLU A 37 13.74 13.15 -18.13
N TYR A 38 14.19 13.03 -16.88
CA TYR A 38 13.35 12.54 -15.78
C TYR A 38 12.06 13.36 -15.59
N LEU A 39 12.16 14.69 -15.53
CA LEU A 39 11.01 15.57 -15.39
C LEU A 39 10.04 15.38 -16.55
N SER A 40 10.55 15.31 -17.78
CA SER A 40 9.76 15.05 -18.99
C SER A 40 9.04 13.70 -18.95
N HIS A 41 9.77 12.61 -18.65
CA HIS A 41 9.22 11.25 -18.64
C HIS A 41 8.17 11.02 -17.55
N HIS A 42 8.27 11.76 -16.43
CA HIS A 42 7.35 11.63 -15.30
C HIS A 42 6.34 12.78 -15.19
N GLY A 43 6.32 13.71 -16.16
CA GLY A 43 5.39 14.84 -16.19
C GLY A 43 5.50 15.77 -14.97
N LYS A 44 6.73 16.00 -14.50
CA LYS A 44 7.03 16.86 -13.35
C LYS A 44 7.47 18.25 -13.79
N ASP A 45 7.08 19.26 -13.03
CA ASP A 45 7.44 20.66 -13.28
C ASP A 45 7.75 21.37 -11.95
N TYR A 46 8.98 21.85 -11.82
CA TYR A 46 9.47 22.63 -10.69
C TYR A 46 9.95 24.02 -11.13
N SER A 47 9.66 24.43 -12.37
CA SER A 47 10.19 25.68 -12.95
C SER A 47 9.74 26.95 -12.22
N GLY A 48 8.64 26.88 -11.47
CA GLY A 48 8.12 27.97 -10.64
C GLY A 48 8.83 28.17 -9.30
N ASP A 49 9.68 27.22 -8.87
CA ASP A 49 10.37 27.25 -7.58
C ASP A 49 11.82 26.75 -7.73
N PRO A 50 12.79 27.67 -7.89
CA PRO A 50 14.19 27.30 -8.08
C PRO A 50 14.80 26.53 -6.90
N ASP A 51 14.34 26.77 -5.67
CA ASP A 51 14.87 26.08 -4.49
C ASP A 51 14.38 24.63 -4.46
N GLU A 52 13.10 24.40 -4.75
CA GLU A 52 12.55 23.05 -4.89
C GLU A 52 13.16 22.31 -6.08
N TYR A 53 13.35 22.98 -7.23
CA TYR A 53 14.04 22.37 -8.38
C TYR A 53 15.44 21.86 -7.99
N ASN A 54 16.25 22.70 -7.35
CA ASN A 54 17.60 22.34 -6.92
C ASN A 54 17.57 21.19 -5.91
N ARG A 55 16.62 21.20 -4.98
CA ARG A 55 16.44 20.13 -3.99
C ARG A 55 16.09 18.80 -4.67
N ARG A 56 15.11 18.80 -5.58
CA ARG A 56 14.66 17.60 -6.32
C ARG A 56 15.76 17.05 -7.21
N GLN A 57 16.53 17.92 -7.86
CA GLN A 57 17.68 17.51 -8.67
C GLN A 57 18.72 16.77 -7.83
N GLN A 58 19.08 17.29 -6.65
CA GLN A 58 20.05 16.63 -5.76
C GLN A 58 19.57 15.25 -5.29
N ILE A 59 18.29 15.12 -4.97
CA ILE A 59 17.69 13.84 -4.56
C ILE A 59 17.70 12.86 -5.74
N PHE A 60 17.31 13.32 -6.93
CA PHE A 60 17.37 12.54 -8.17
C PHE A 60 18.77 12.02 -8.45
N GLU A 61 19.80 12.88 -8.45
CA GLU A 61 21.18 12.49 -8.74
C GLU A 61 21.71 11.47 -7.71
N LYS A 62 21.38 11.66 -6.43
CA LYS A 62 21.70 10.72 -5.35
C LYS A 62 21.05 9.35 -5.59
N ASN A 63 19.78 9.32 -5.94
CA ASN A 63 19.02 8.10 -6.16
C ASN A 63 19.41 7.40 -7.47
N LEU A 64 19.67 8.15 -8.54
CA LEU A 64 20.19 7.61 -9.81
C LEU A 64 21.52 6.90 -9.57
N LYS A 65 22.45 7.53 -8.84
CA LYS A 65 23.71 6.88 -8.46
C LYS A 65 23.48 5.61 -7.65
N LYS A 66 22.54 5.61 -6.70
CA LYS A 66 22.17 4.42 -5.92
C LYS A 66 21.66 3.29 -6.82
N ILE A 67 20.82 3.61 -7.80
CA ILE A 67 20.27 2.64 -8.77
C ILE A 67 21.41 2.03 -9.59
N LEU A 68 22.26 2.86 -10.20
CA LEU A 68 23.35 2.40 -11.07
C LEU A 68 24.34 1.49 -10.31
N VAL A 69 24.74 1.89 -9.10
CA VAL A 69 25.62 1.07 -8.24
C VAL A 69 24.95 -0.22 -7.82
N HIS A 70 23.66 -0.21 -7.48
CA HIS A 70 22.94 -1.43 -7.10
C HIS A 70 22.79 -2.42 -8.25
N ASN A 71 22.66 -1.93 -9.49
CA ASN A 71 22.41 -2.74 -10.67
C ASN A 71 23.68 -3.27 -11.35
N GLU A 72 24.87 -2.80 -10.94
CA GLU A 72 26.14 -3.18 -11.56
C GLU A 72 26.31 -4.72 -11.59
N GLY A 73 26.46 -5.27 -12.80
CA GLY A 73 26.66 -6.71 -13.02
C GLY A 73 25.46 -7.61 -12.68
N LYS A 74 24.24 -7.05 -12.49
CA LYS A 74 23.05 -7.84 -12.15
C LYS A 74 22.22 -8.30 -13.35
N MET A 75 22.34 -7.62 -14.49
CA MET A 75 21.54 -7.89 -15.68
C MET A 75 22.40 -8.14 -16.90
N ASP A 76 21.86 -8.91 -17.86
CA ASP A 76 22.40 -8.99 -19.21
C ASP A 76 21.87 -7.86 -20.11
N GLU A 77 22.33 -7.83 -21.37
CA GLU A 77 21.92 -6.82 -22.37
C GLU A 77 20.42 -6.85 -22.69
N SER A 78 19.72 -7.96 -22.40
CA SER A 78 18.26 -8.08 -22.58
C SER A 78 17.46 -7.63 -21.35
N GLY A 79 18.17 -7.22 -20.29
CA GLY A 79 17.59 -6.83 -19.00
C GLY A 79 17.15 -8.00 -18.14
N GLU A 80 17.59 -9.22 -18.44
CA GLU A 80 17.33 -10.40 -17.62
C GLU A 80 18.33 -10.48 -16.47
N LEU A 81 17.86 -10.88 -15.28
CA LEU A 81 18.71 -11.01 -14.10
C LEU A 81 19.69 -12.18 -14.26
N LEU A 82 20.99 -11.91 -14.07
CA LEU A 82 22.07 -12.91 -14.14
C LEU A 82 22.09 -13.85 -12.93
N ASN A 83 21.68 -13.34 -11.76
CA ASN A 83 21.62 -14.05 -10.49
C ASN A 83 20.28 -13.77 -9.79
N GLY A 84 20.07 -14.36 -8.61
CA GLY A 84 18.94 -14.04 -7.73
C GLY A 84 18.91 -12.57 -7.26
N GLY A 85 17.83 -12.21 -6.58
CA GLY A 85 17.62 -10.89 -6.01
C GLY A 85 16.82 -9.94 -6.90
N TYR A 86 17.09 -8.63 -6.78
CA TYR A 86 16.31 -7.58 -7.42
C TYR A 86 17.18 -6.46 -7.99
N VAL A 87 16.57 -5.69 -8.90
CA VAL A 87 17.12 -4.46 -9.48
C VAL A 87 16.26 -3.26 -9.13
N MET A 88 16.91 -2.10 -9.13
CA MET A 88 16.24 -0.82 -8.94
C MET A 88 16.05 -0.13 -10.28
N GLY A 89 15.06 0.76 -10.38
CA GLY A 89 14.76 1.52 -11.58
C GLY A 89 14.37 2.95 -11.25
N VAL A 90 14.43 3.80 -12.27
CA VAL A 90 13.88 5.16 -12.18
C VAL A 90 12.36 5.07 -12.23
N ASN A 91 11.69 5.80 -11.35
CA ASN A 91 10.25 5.94 -11.34
C ASN A 91 9.86 7.29 -10.72
N ARG A 92 8.56 7.56 -10.55
CA ARG A 92 8.06 8.85 -10.01
C ARG A 92 8.60 9.25 -8.63
N PHE A 93 9.23 8.34 -7.90
CA PHE A 93 9.83 8.55 -6.58
C PHE A 93 11.35 8.79 -6.62
N THR A 94 11.99 8.80 -7.79
CA THR A 94 13.46 8.94 -7.87
C THR A 94 13.95 10.29 -7.35
N ASP A 95 13.14 11.34 -7.38
CA ASP A 95 13.42 12.67 -6.79
C ASP A 95 12.72 12.91 -5.44
N VAL A 96 12.26 11.84 -4.77
CA VAL A 96 11.56 11.89 -3.48
C VAL A 96 12.45 11.28 -2.41
N ASP A 97 12.64 11.98 -1.28
CA ASP A 97 13.34 11.41 -0.13
C ASP A 97 12.43 10.40 0.60
N LEU A 98 13.03 9.45 1.33
CA LEU A 98 12.31 8.44 2.10
C LEU A 98 11.29 9.05 3.07
N GLU A 99 11.60 10.20 3.66
CA GLU A 99 10.71 10.92 4.59
C GLU A 99 9.50 11.57 3.90
N GLU A 100 9.55 11.74 2.59
CA GLU A 100 8.48 12.34 1.78
C GLU A 100 7.61 11.30 1.06
N LEU A 101 7.97 10.02 1.16
CA LEU A 101 7.14 8.96 0.60
C LEU A 101 5.78 8.96 1.30
N PRO A 102 4.70 8.64 0.57
CA PRO A 102 3.35 8.53 1.13
C PRO A 102 3.21 7.24 1.94
N MET A 103 4.06 7.09 2.93
CA MET A 103 3.98 6.04 3.93
C MET A 103 2.81 6.40 4.82
N GLY A 104 1.93 5.43 5.10
CA GLY A 104 0.67 5.66 5.80
C GLY A 104 0.78 6.38 7.14
N TYR A 105 1.95 6.41 7.74
CA TYR A 105 2.15 6.74 9.13
C TYR A 105 3.11 7.93 9.21
N ASN A 106 2.54 9.12 9.40
CA ASN A 106 3.32 10.36 9.37
C ASN A 106 4.25 10.46 10.60
N LYS A 107 5.56 10.47 10.35
CA LYS A 107 6.61 10.56 11.37
C LYS A 107 6.66 11.91 12.10
N ASN A 108 6.10 12.97 11.49
CA ASN A 108 6.19 14.35 11.98
C ASN A 108 4.95 14.81 12.75
N LEU A 109 3.86 14.03 12.74
CA LEU A 109 2.57 14.45 13.30
C LEU A 109 2.11 13.67 14.53
N HIS A 110 2.95 12.81 15.10
CA HIS A 110 2.76 12.46 16.51
C HIS A 110 3.13 13.70 17.35
N PRO A 111 2.19 14.35 18.08
CA PRO A 111 2.41 15.65 18.71
C PRO A 111 3.53 15.73 19.77
N ASP A 112 4.27 14.65 20.01
CA ASP A 112 4.96 14.43 21.29
C ASP A 112 6.34 13.75 21.19
N TRP A 113 7.03 13.81 20.05
CA TRP A 113 8.46 13.46 20.07
C TRP A 113 9.26 14.36 21.04
N SER A 114 8.73 15.53 21.39
CA SER A 114 9.32 16.50 22.32
C SER A 114 8.67 16.56 23.73
N SER A 115 7.66 15.75 24.06
CA SER A 115 6.94 15.87 25.36
C SER A 115 6.91 14.58 26.22
N GLN A 116 7.98 13.79 26.19
CA GLN A 116 8.24 12.75 27.20
C GLN A 116 8.49 13.28 28.63
N LEU A 117 8.15 14.54 28.91
CA LEU A 117 8.14 15.11 30.25
C LEU A 117 6.87 15.94 30.39
N MET A 118 5.93 15.44 31.20
CA MET A 118 4.98 16.14 32.08
C MET A 118 3.56 15.52 32.00
N MET A 119 3.12 14.99 33.15
CA MET A 119 1.76 14.49 33.41
C MET A 119 0.82 15.62 33.86
N HIS A 120 -0.50 15.44 33.69
CA HIS A 120 -1.66 15.63 34.63
C HIS A 120 -2.97 15.73 33.78
N GLY A 121 -3.98 14.84 33.93
CA GLY A 121 -5.24 14.95 34.73
C GLY A 121 -6.31 15.82 34.00
N GLU A 122 -7.61 15.53 33.79
CA GLU A 122 -8.64 14.61 34.33
C GLU A 122 -9.84 14.47 33.34
N ASP A 123 -10.75 13.54 33.68
CA ASP A 123 -12.20 13.39 33.38
C ASP A 123 -12.76 12.53 32.24
N ASP A 124 -13.76 11.75 32.65
CA ASP A 124 -14.15 10.43 32.17
C ASP A 124 -15.66 10.41 31.87
N VAL A 125 -16.01 10.45 30.57
CA VAL A 125 -17.32 10.03 30.04
C VAL A 125 -17.24 9.47 28.60
N LEU A 126 -16.03 9.17 28.08
CA LEU A 126 -15.82 8.77 26.68
C LEU A 126 -15.25 7.36 26.50
N ALA A 127 -14.90 6.65 27.59
CA ALA A 127 -14.20 5.36 27.51
C ALA A 127 -15.02 4.24 26.84
N VAL A 128 -16.35 4.24 26.99
CA VAL A 128 -17.22 3.21 26.39
C VAL A 128 -17.32 3.36 24.86
N GLU A 129 -17.35 4.59 24.36
CA GLU A 129 -17.45 4.87 22.92
C GLU A 129 -16.09 4.65 22.22
N ARG A 130 -14.97 5.00 22.89
CA ARG A 130 -13.61 4.68 22.40
C ARG A 130 -13.33 3.20 22.30
N ARG A 131 -13.75 2.40 23.29
CA ARG A 131 -13.59 0.94 23.27
C ARG A 131 -14.39 0.28 22.14
N ARG A 132 -15.58 0.81 21.82
CA ARG A 132 -16.43 0.32 20.74
C ARG A 132 -15.93 0.72 19.35
N LEU A 133 -15.40 1.94 19.21
CA LEU A 133 -15.00 2.50 17.91
C LEU A 133 -13.50 2.30 17.58
N GLY A 134 -12.64 2.07 18.58
CA GLY A 134 -11.19 1.88 18.41
C GLY A 134 -10.67 0.51 18.82
N GLY A 135 -11.53 -0.41 19.27
CA GLY A 135 -11.12 -1.74 19.66
C GLY A 135 -10.62 -2.56 18.47
N LEU A 136 -9.34 -2.92 18.44
CA LEU A 136 -8.74 -3.83 17.45
C LEU A 136 -9.10 -5.32 17.71
N GLU A 137 -10.21 -5.58 18.42
CA GLU A 137 -10.68 -6.93 18.69
C GLU A 137 -11.28 -7.51 17.40
N SER A 138 -10.72 -8.63 16.95
CA SER A 138 -11.24 -9.33 15.77
C SER A 138 -12.65 -9.87 16.03
N TYR A 139 -13.48 -9.91 14.98
CA TYR A 139 -14.83 -10.46 15.06
C TYR A 139 -14.84 -11.99 15.21
N GLN A 140 -13.72 -12.64 14.88
CA GLN A 140 -13.49 -14.07 15.03
C GLN A 140 -12.13 -14.33 15.68
N GLN A 141 -12.01 -15.38 16.50
CA GLN A 141 -10.73 -15.81 17.06
C GLN A 141 -9.89 -16.52 16.00
N SER A 142 -8.59 -16.21 15.94
CA SER A 142 -7.67 -16.88 15.03
C SER A 142 -7.00 -18.11 15.62
N PRO A 143 -6.73 -19.14 14.80
CA PRO A 143 -7.25 -19.34 13.45
C PRO A 143 -8.67 -19.94 13.49
N ASP A 144 -9.62 -19.34 12.77
CA ASP A 144 -10.97 -19.90 12.56
C ASP A 144 -10.99 -20.95 11.42
N PHE A 145 -9.84 -21.57 11.14
CA PHE A 145 -9.68 -22.57 10.08
C PHE A 145 -8.60 -23.59 10.44
N GLU A 146 -8.74 -24.81 9.90
CA GLU A 146 -7.72 -25.85 10.07
C GLU A 146 -6.44 -25.50 9.28
N MET A 147 -5.37 -25.23 10.01
CA MET A 147 -4.05 -24.97 9.44
C MET A 147 -3.41 -26.27 8.98
N GLU A 148 -3.21 -26.41 7.67
CA GLU A 148 -2.42 -27.48 7.08
C GLU A 148 -0.93 -27.20 7.26
N GLU A 149 -0.13 -28.27 7.21
CA GLU A 149 1.31 -28.13 7.05
C GLU A 149 1.64 -27.37 5.76
N VAL A 150 2.62 -26.47 5.82
CA VAL A 150 2.97 -25.63 4.66
C VAL A 150 3.38 -26.48 3.45
N SER A 151 3.94 -27.66 3.68
CA SER A 151 4.30 -28.62 2.62
C SER A 151 3.10 -29.24 1.89
N ALA A 152 1.90 -29.19 2.47
CA ALA A 152 0.66 -29.66 1.86
C ALA A 152 -0.05 -28.59 1.02
N LEU A 153 0.30 -27.30 1.23
CA LEU A 153 -0.25 -26.19 0.46
C LEU A 153 0.27 -26.19 -0.99
N PRO A 154 -0.45 -25.54 -1.93
CA PRO A 154 0.04 -25.33 -3.29
C PRO A 154 1.44 -24.68 -3.30
N GLN A 155 2.26 -24.97 -4.30
CA GLN A 155 3.59 -24.33 -4.41
C GLN A 155 3.53 -22.86 -4.86
N GLU A 156 2.45 -22.48 -5.56
CA GLU A 156 2.21 -21.13 -6.08
C GLU A 156 0.73 -20.79 -5.89
N VAL A 157 0.47 -19.61 -5.36
CA VAL A 157 -0.85 -18.98 -5.26
C VAL A 157 -0.72 -17.58 -5.83
N ASP A 158 -1.65 -17.17 -6.69
CA ASP A 158 -1.67 -15.83 -7.27
C ASP A 158 -3.13 -15.42 -7.55
N TRP A 159 -3.73 -14.73 -6.59
CA TRP A 159 -5.13 -14.27 -6.67
C TRP A 159 -5.33 -13.22 -7.76
N ALA A 160 -4.28 -12.48 -8.13
CA ALA A 160 -4.36 -11.55 -9.26
C ALA A 160 -4.47 -12.32 -10.59
N LYS A 161 -3.67 -13.37 -10.76
CA LYS A 161 -3.75 -14.25 -11.93
C LYS A 161 -5.03 -15.08 -11.97
N ALA A 162 -5.60 -15.42 -10.81
CA ALA A 162 -6.90 -16.07 -10.70
C ALA A 162 -8.08 -15.15 -11.08
N GLY A 163 -7.85 -13.84 -11.23
CA GLY A 163 -8.88 -12.87 -11.63
C GLY A 163 -9.68 -12.28 -10.47
N ASN A 164 -9.23 -12.48 -9.22
CA ASN A 164 -9.94 -12.01 -8.02
C ASN A 164 -9.43 -10.66 -7.51
N MET A 165 -8.33 -10.13 -8.04
CA MET A 165 -7.85 -8.78 -7.73
C MET A 165 -8.32 -7.78 -8.79
N ASN A 166 -8.70 -6.58 -8.37
CA ASN A 166 -9.04 -5.50 -9.31
C ASN A 166 -7.86 -5.19 -10.25
N PRO A 167 -8.01 -5.20 -11.59
CA PRO A 167 -6.89 -4.96 -12.49
C PRO A 167 -6.33 -3.53 -12.43
N HIS A 168 -7.12 -2.57 -11.95
CA HIS A 168 -6.62 -1.23 -11.68
C HIS A 168 -5.73 -1.25 -10.43
N ILE A 169 -4.49 -0.76 -10.53
CA ILE A 169 -3.63 -0.54 -9.36
C ILE A 169 -3.84 0.90 -8.87
N PRO A 170 -4.31 1.08 -7.63
CA PRO A 170 -4.58 2.40 -7.11
C PRO A 170 -3.31 3.21 -6.86
N GLN A 171 -3.49 4.53 -6.79
CA GLN A 171 -2.44 5.48 -6.47
C GLN A 171 -2.89 6.41 -5.32
N GLN A 172 -2.36 6.18 -4.13
CA GLN A 172 -2.67 6.97 -2.92
C GLN A 172 -2.08 8.40 -2.93
N SER A 173 -1.28 8.73 -3.95
CA SER A 173 -0.61 10.03 -4.08
C SER A 173 0.21 10.40 -2.84
N SER A 174 0.04 11.59 -2.24
CA SER A 174 0.79 12.07 -1.07
C SER A 174 0.10 11.79 0.27
N CYS A 175 -1.08 11.18 0.24
CA CYS A 175 -1.90 10.91 1.42
C CYS A 175 -1.49 9.58 2.07
N GLY A 176 -1.32 9.55 3.40
CA GLY A 176 -1.01 8.36 4.20
C GLY A 176 -2.17 7.36 4.32
N SER A 177 -2.82 7.05 3.21
CA SER A 177 -4.06 6.27 3.12
C SER A 177 -3.83 4.80 2.73
N CYS A 178 -2.59 4.29 2.79
CA CYS A 178 -2.30 2.91 2.40
C CYS A 178 -3.19 1.88 3.12
N TRP A 179 -3.60 2.18 4.36
CA TRP A 179 -4.49 1.34 5.16
C TRP A 179 -5.88 1.18 4.54
N THR A 180 -6.43 2.23 3.90
CA THR A 180 -7.73 2.15 3.21
C THR A 180 -7.62 1.36 1.92
N PHE A 181 -6.53 1.54 1.15
CA PHE A 181 -6.28 0.78 -0.08
C PHE A 181 -6.09 -0.71 0.20
N ALA A 182 -5.33 -1.06 1.25
CA ALA A 182 -5.13 -2.44 1.64
C ALA A 182 -6.45 -3.10 2.09
N ALA A 183 -7.23 -2.43 2.94
CA ALA A 183 -8.53 -2.93 3.39
C ALA A 183 -9.51 -3.10 2.22
N THR A 184 -9.61 -2.08 1.37
CA THR A 184 -10.52 -2.06 0.21
C THR A 184 -10.23 -3.21 -0.73
N ALA A 185 -8.97 -3.36 -1.16
CA ALA A 185 -8.58 -4.43 -2.08
C ALA A 185 -8.80 -5.84 -1.51
N CYS A 186 -8.70 -6.03 -0.20
CA CYS A 186 -9.06 -7.30 0.44
C CYS A 186 -10.57 -7.55 0.45
N VAL A 187 -11.40 -6.53 0.70
CA VAL A 187 -12.87 -6.67 0.64
C VAL A 187 -13.34 -6.95 -0.79
N GLU A 188 -12.81 -6.23 -1.78
CA GLU A 188 -13.08 -6.46 -3.21
C GLU A 188 -12.77 -7.90 -3.62
N ALA A 189 -11.60 -8.40 -3.23
CA ALA A 189 -11.17 -9.75 -3.56
C ALA A 189 -11.97 -10.81 -2.82
N ALA A 190 -12.24 -10.61 -1.53
CA ALA A 190 -13.05 -11.52 -0.74
C ALA A 190 -14.47 -11.65 -1.34
N LEU A 191 -15.07 -10.53 -1.77
CA LEU A 191 -16.36 -10.54 -2.46
C LEU A 191 -16.28 -11.30 -3.78
N SER A 192 -15.28 -11.01 -4.62
CA SER A 192 -15.05 -11.71 -5.89
C SER A 192 -14.90 -13.22 -5.70
N ILE A 193 -14.15 -13.65 -4.68
CA ILE A 193 -13.98 -15.07 -4.34
C ILE A 193 -15.31 -15.69 -3.88
N ALA A 194 -16.06 -15.01 -3.03
CA ALA A 194 -17.31 -15.51 -2.47
C ALA A 194 -18.44 -15.63 -3.51
N THR A 195 -18.52 -14.68 -4.45
CA THR A 195 -19.59 -14.64 -5.45
C THR A 195 -19.21 -15.30 -6.78
N GLY A 196 -17.91 -15.40 -7.07
CA GLY A 196 -17.40 -15.78 -8.40
C GLY A 196 -17.52 -14.67 -9.44
N GLU A 197 -17.88 -13.46 -9.04
CA GLU A 197 -17.98 -12.29 -9.93
C GLU A 197 -16.62 -11.59 -10.07
N ALA A 198 -16.49 -10.73 -11.08
CA ALA A 198 -15.33 -9.87 -11.21
C ALA A 198 -15.24 -8.90 -10.00
N PRO A 199 -14.03 -8.58 -9.52
CA PRO A 199 -13.86 -7.66 -8.40
C PRO A 199 -14.44 -6.28 -8.75
N MET A 200 -15.27 -5.76 -7.85
CA MET A 200 -15.81 -4.40 -7.93
C MET A 200 -14.71 -3.39 -7.59
N SER A 201 -14.83 -2.15 -8.06
CA SER A 201 -14.06 -1.01 -7.55
C SER A 201 -14.82 -0.33 -6.43
N LEU A 202 -14.28 -0.38 -5.22
CA LEU A 202 -14.85 0.22 -4.02
C LEU A 202 -14.10 1.50 -3.63
N SER A 203 -14.76 2.36 -2.86
CA SER A 203 -14.25 3.69 -2.51
C SER A 203 -13.33 3.65 -1.30
N GLU A 204 -12.04 3.92 -1.52
CA GLU A 204 -11.08 4.12 -0.45
C GLU A 204 -11.30 5.44 0.32
N GLN A 205 -11.82 6.47 -0.37
CA GLN A 205 -12.14 7.76 0.24
C GLN A 205 -13.22 7.62 1.32
N ASN A 206 -14.20 6.74 1.10
CA ASN A 206 -15.22 6.49 2.11
C ASN A 206 -14.60 5.97 3.42
N LEU A 207 -13.66 5.01 3.34
CA LEU A 207 -12.96 4.53 4.53
C LEU A 207 -12.09 5.64 5.14
N LEU A 208 -11.41 6.41 4.30
CA LEU A 208 -10.51 7.49 4.73
C LEU A 208 -11.22 8.49 5.64
N GLU A 209 -12.40 8.94 5.24
CA GLU A 209 -13.15 9.99 5.94
C GLU A 209 -13.98 9.49 7.12
N CYS A 210 -14.51 8.27 7.02
CA CYS A 210 -15.57 7.82 7.91
C CYS A 210 -15.10 6.86 9.00
N THR A 211 -13.88 6.32 8.88
CA THR A 211 -13.35 5.40 9.89
C THR A 211 -12.88 6.19 11.11
N PRO A 212 -13.46 5.93 12.29
CA PRO A 212 -12.99 6.55 13.52
C PRO A 212 -11.66 5.94 13.97
N ASP A 213 -10.73 6.78 14.42
CA ASP A 213 -9.50 6.35 15.09
C ASP A 213 -9.35 7.01 16.48
N PRO A 214 -10.20 6.64 17.45
CA PRO A 214 -10.22 7.30 18.75
C PRO A 214 -9.00 6.95 19.62
N LEU A 215 -8.27 5.89 19.29
CA LEU A 215 -7.11 5.42 20.03
C LEU A 215 -5.78 5.83 19.37
N GLN A 216 -5.85 6.50 18.21
CA GLN A 216 -4.69 6.92 17.42
C GLN A 216 -3.80 5.72 17.07
N CYS A 217 -4.42 4.68 16.52
CA CYS A 217 -3.75 3.45 16.10
C CYS A 217 -3.20 3.61 14.69
N GLY A 218 -1.87 3.76 14.62
CA GLY A 218 -1.17 3.96 13.37
C GLY A 218 -1.43 5.30 12.70
N GLY A 219 -1.65 6.33 13.50
CA GLY A 219 -1.82 7.70 13.05
C GLY A 219 -2.92 8.39 13.83
N THR A 220 -3.57 9.37 13.20
CA THR A 220 -4.72 10.09 13.76
C THR A 220 -5.97 9.97 12.90
N GLY A 221 -6.01 8.98 12.00
CA GLY A 221 -7.02 8.82 10.96
C GLY A 221 -6.68 9.54 9.66
N GLY A 222 -7.53 9.35 8.64
CA GLY A 222 -7.41 10.04 7.36
C GLY A 222 -6.05 9.85 6.67
N CYS A 223 -5.55 10.93 6.08
CA CYS A 223 -4.25 10.98 5.44
C CYS A 223 -3.06 10.92 6.41
N GLU A 224 -3.30 10.98 7.72
CA GLU A 224 -2.25 10.85 8.74
C GLU A 224 -2.06 9.42 9.24
N GLY A 225 -2.87 8.50 8.72
CA GLY A 225 -2.73 7.07 8.95
C GLY A 225 -3.75 6.49 9.91
N ALA A 226 -4.07 5.23 9.66
CA ALA A 226 -4.74 4.34 10.59
C ALA A 226 -4.34 2.88 10.27
N THR A 227 -5.11 1.91 10.75
CA THR A 227 -4.86 0.48 10.51
C THR A 227 -5.90 -0.15 9.61
N ILE A 228 -5.52 -1.24 8.92
CA ILE A 228 -6.43 -2.03 8.08
C ILE A 228 -7.61 -2.56 8.92
N GLU A 229 -7.32 -2.94 10.16
CA GLU A 229 -8.28 -3.43 11.14
C GLU A 229 -9.35 -2.41 11.49
N LEU A 230 -8.99 -1.13 11.65
CA LEU A 230 -9.97 -0.07 11.90
C LEU A 230 -10.92 0.11 10.70
N ALA A 231 -10.40 0.03 9.47
CA ALA A 231 -11.24 0.01 8.27
C ALA A 231 -12.22 -1.16 8.28
N TYR A 232 -11.74 -2.39 8.55
CA TYR A 232 -12.64 -3.55 8.61
C TYR A 232 -13.67 -3.44 9.72
N ASN A 233 -13.27 -2.98 10.91
CA ASN A 233 -14.19 -2.72 12.02
C ASN A 233 -15.30 -1.77 11.62
N PHE A 234 -14.93 -0.64 11.00
CA PHE A 234 -15.90 0.33 10.51
C PHE A 234 -16.90 -0.30 9.53
N VAL A 235 -16.42 -1.01 8.49
CA VAL A 235 -17.32 -1.63 7.51
C VAL A 235 -18.24 -2.66 8.16
N ALA A 236 -17.69 -3.53 9.03
CA ALA A 236 -18.46 -4.56 9.73
C ALA A 236 -19.55 -3.94 10.64
N ASP A 237 -19.20 -2.91 11.40
CA ASP A 237 -20.15 -2.22 12.27
C ASP A 237 -21.24 -1.50 11.49
N GLN A 238 -20.88 -0.78 10.42
CA GLN A 238 -21.88 -0.11 9.57
C GLN A 238 -22.83 -1.11 8.91
N THR A 239 -22.29 -2.24 8.45
CA THR A 239 -23.06 -3.35 7.84
C THR A 239 -24.03 -3.94 8.87
N LYS A 240 -23.53 -4.37 10.03
CA LYS A 240 -24.32 -4.98 11.11
C LYS A 240 -25.44 -4.07 11.61
N ASN A 241 -25.16 -2.77 11.72
CA ASN A 241 -26.14 -1.79 12.18
C ASN A 241 -27.11 -1.32 11.07
N LYS A 242 -26.96 -1.82 9.83
CA LYS A 242 -27.73 -1.39 8.64
C LYS A 242 -27.65 0.12 8.42
N LYS A 243 -26.49 0.71 8.71
CA LYS A 243 -26.21 2.14 8.61
C LYS A 243 -25.30 2.49 7.46
N GLY A 244 -24.61 1.50 6.89
CA GLY A 244 -23.66 1.74 5.81
C GLY A 244 -22.97 0.47 5.36
N GLY A 245 -21.82 0.67 4.73
CA GLY A 245 -20.94 -0.31 4.12
C GLY A 245 -19.96 0.45 3.24
N MET A 246 -19.29 -0.25 2.34
CA MET A 246 -18.43 0.36 1.32
C MET A 246 -19.25 0.84 0.13
N PHE A 247 -18.84 1.95 -0.46
CA PHE A 247 -19.46 2.56 -1.63
C PHE A 247 -18.69 2.21 -2.90
N ASN A 248 -19.34 2.33 -4.06
CA ASN A 248 -18.65 2.18 -5.35
C ASN A 248 -17.68 3.36 -5.57
N LEU A 249 -16.50 3.07 -6.12
CA LEU A 249 -15.52 4.10 -6.48
C LEU A 249 -16.10 5.16 -7.44
N SER A 250 -17.02 4.78 -8.34
CA SER A 250 -17.67 5.73 -9.27
C SER A 250 -18.58 6.73 -8.57
N ASP A 251 -19.15 6.35 -7.42
CA ASP A 251 -20.04 7.21 -6.66
C ASP A 251 -19.26 8.08 -5.69
N VAL A 252 -18.19 7.53 -5.10
CA VAL A 252 -17.31 8.21 -4.15
C VAL A 252 -15.86 8.06 -4.60
N GLY A 253 -15.42 8.97 -5.46
CA GLY A 253 -14.07 8.96 -6.03
C GLY A 253 -12.99 9.33 -5.01
N TYR A 254 -11.79 8.78 -5.18
CA TYR A 254 -10.63 9.09 -4.35
C TYR A 254 -10.05 10.48 -4.67
N GLN A 255 -9.77 11.26 -3.63
CA GLN A 255 -9.35 12.65 -3.73
C GLN A 255 -7.96 12.92 -3.12
N ALA A 256 -7.39 11.95 -2.39
CA ALA A 256 -6.07 12.04 -1.77
C ALA A 256 -5.91 13.20 -0.76
N MET A 257 -6.98 13.57 -0.08
CA MET A 257 -7.03 14.59 0.97
C MET A 257 -8.18 14.28 1.93
N ASP A 258 -8.10 14.83 3.14
CA ASP A 258 -9.17 14.73 4.13
C ASP A 258 -10.32 15.71 3.80
N GLU A 259 -11.55 15.22 3.95
CA GLU A 259 -12.81 15.95 3.79
C GLU A 259 -13.73 15.71 5.01
N THR A 260 -15.06 15.67 4.80
CA THR A 260 -16.03 15.38 5.87
C THR A 260 -16.93 14.23 5.43
N CYS A 261 -17.08 13.22 6.29
CA CYS A 261 -17.85 12.01 5.98
C CYS A 261 -19.32 12.28 5.59
N ASP A 262 -20.01 13.19 6.30
CA ASP A 262 -21.46 13.45 6.12
C ASP A 262 -21.82 13.99 4.73
N GLY A 263 -20.92 14.75 4.10
CA GLY A 263 -21.15 15.31 2.77
C GLY A 263 -20.87 14.30 1.66
N LEU A 264 -19.87 13.45 1.87
CA LEU A 264 -19.31 12.55 0.86
C LEU A 264 -20.29 11.48 0.39
N THR A 265 -21.10 10.94 1.31
CA THR A 265 -21.98 9.79 1.09
C THR A 265 -23.44 10.17 0.85
N LYS A 266 -23.77 11.46 0.95
CA LYS A 266 -25.16 11.94 0.87
C LYS A 266 -25.81 11.59 -0.47
N GLY A 267 -26.94 10.87 -0.40
CA GLY A 267 -27.73 10.49 -1.57
C GLY A 267 -27.16 9.31 -2.38
N LYS A 268 -26.08 8.68 -1.88
CA LYS A 268 -25.47 7.47 -2.45
C LYS A 268 -25.84 6.27 -1.57
N ALA A 269 -25.74 5.07 -2.11
CA ALA A 269 -25.99 3.83 -1.38
C ALA A 269 -24.69 3.04 -1.20
N PRO A 270 -24.45 2.45 -0.02
CA PRO A 270 -23.39 1.45 0.11
C PRO A 270 -23.74 0.22 -0.73
N VAL A 271 -22.73 -0.42 -1.30
CA VAL A 271 -22.87 -1.55 -2.22
C VAL A 271 -22.31 -2.86 -1.67
N VAL A 272 -21.39 -2.79 -0.71
CA VAL A 272 -20.74 -3.97 -0.13
C VAL A 272 -20.60 -3.84 1.38
N GLY A 273 -20.89 -4.92 2.10
CA GLY A 273 -20.66 -5.03 3.54
C GLY A 273 -19.83 -6.27 3.86
N ILE A 274 -19.37 -6.37 5.10
CA ILE A 274 -18.69 -7.56 5.64
C ILE A 274 -19.31 -7.95 6.98
N ASP A 275 -19.32 -9.23 7.30
CA ASP A 275 -19.77 -9.72 8.61
C ASP A 275 -18.74 -9.44 9.72
N GLY A 276 -17.45 -9.38 9.34
CA GLY A 276 -16.35 -9.16 10.27
C GLY A 276 -14.98 -9.32 9.59
N TRP A 277 -13.97 -9.59 10.41
CA TRP A 277 -12.60 -9.82 9.97
C TRP A 277 -11.81 -10.65 10.99
N VAL A 278 -10.68 -11.18 10.54
CA VAL A 278 -9.78 -12.08 11.29
C VAL A 278 -8.40 -11.46 11.38
N LYS A 279 -7.81 -11.44 12.59
CA LYS A 279 -6.40 -11.03 12.82
C LYS A 279 -5.50 -12.25 12.98
N LEU A 280 -4.58 -12.49 12.06
CA LEU A 280 -3.68 -13.64 12.18
C LEU A 280 -2.71 -13.48 13.38
N PRO A 281 -2.23 -14.59 13.96
CA PRO A 281 -1.17 -14.54 14.96
C PRO A 281 0.07 -13.81 14.41
N LYS A 282 0.60 -12.87 15.20
CA LYS A 282 1.79 -12.11 14.83
C LYS A 282 2.99 -13.03 14.67
N ASN A 283 3.79 -12.79 13.64
CA ASN A 283 5.03 -13.48 13.35
C ASN A 283 4.86 -14.99 13.08
N ASP A 284 3.68 -15.42 12.63
CA ASP A 284 3.38 -16.82 12.36
C ASP A 284 3.36 -17.11 10.86
N TYR A 285 4.44 -17.72 10.37
CA TYR A 285 4.61 -18.08 8.97
C TYR A 285 3.52 -19.05 8.48
N LYS A 286 3.17 -20.06 9.30
CA LYS A 286 2.20 -21.09 8.93
C LYS A 286 0.79 -20.50 8.81
N ALA A 287 0.43 -19.59 9.71
CA ALA A 287 -0.85 -18.90 9.69
C ALA A 287 -0.99 -18.03 8.43
N VAL A 288 0.03 -17.22 8.09
CA VAL A 288 0.01 -16.37 6.89
C VAL A 288 -0.04 -17.22 5.61
N MET A 289 0.77 -18.28 5.51
CA MET A 289 0.76 -19.21 4.39
C MET A 289 -0.61 -19.84 4.16
N ASN A 290 -1.25 -20.33 5.24
CA ASN A 290 -2.56 -20.96 5.11
C ASN A 290 -3.65 -19.93 4.76
N ALA A 291 -3.65 -18.76 5.40
CA ALA A 291 -4.66 -17.74 5.15
C ALA A 291 -4.66 -17.32 3.68
N VAL A 292 -3.48 -17.00 3.12
CA VAL A 292 -3.39 -16.59 1.72
C VAL A 292 -3.71 -17.74 0.76
N ALA A 293 -3.39 -18.99 1.12
CA ALA A 293 -3.66 -20.14 0.26
C ALA A 293 -5.14 -20.55 0.23
N LYS A 294 -5.84 -20.40 1.36
CA LYS A 294 -7.19 -20.97 1.55
C LYS A 294 -8.30 -19.93 1.51
N ASN A 295 -8.04 -18.71 2.00
CA ASN A 295 -9.10 -17.74 2.27
C ASN A 295 -9.11 -16.58 1.27
N GLY A 296 -7.96 -16.25 0.67
CA GLY A 296 -7.86 -15.13 -0.26
C GLY A 296 -6.69 -14.21 0.05
N PRO A 297 -6.61 -13.04 -0.60
CA PRO A 297 -5.63 -12.02 -0.27
C PRO A 297 -5.70 -11.57 1.19
N VAL A 298 -4.54 -11.23 1.76
CA VAL A 298 -4.39 -10.84 3.18
C VAL A 298 -3.81 -9.43 3.26
N GLY A 299 -4.43 -8.56 4.03
CA GLY A 299 -3.89 -7.23 4.33
C GLY A 299 -2.71 -7.35 5.29
N LEU A 300 -1.61 -6.64 5.01
CA LEU A 300 -0.39 -6.65 5.81
C LEU A 300 0.01 -5.23 6.21
N ALA A 301 0.51 -5.05 7.42
CA ALA A 301 1.36 -3.91 7.78
C ALA A 301 2.82 -4.37 7.91
N LEU A 302 3.73 -3.69 7.19
CA LEU A 302 5.11 -4.12 7.04
C LEU A 302 6.09 -2.95 6.90
N ALA A 303 7.39 -3.24 6.79
CA ALA A 303 8.47 -2.28 6.62
C ALA A 303 8.85 -2.10 5.14
N ALA A 304 8.50 -0.93 4.57
CA ALA A 304 8.71 -0.63 3.14
C ALA A 304 9.69 0.52 2.89
N GLY A 305 10.55 0.85 3.85
CA GLY A 305 11.47 1.99 3.75
C GLY A 305 12.51 1.91 2.62
N ASN A 306 12.69 0.74 2.00
CA ASN A 306 13.62 0.53 0.90
C ASN A 306 12.95 0.12 -0.41
N TRP A 307 11.64 0.30 -0.53
CA TRP A 307 10.88 -0.17 -1.68
C TRP A 307 10.84 0.81 -2.83
N ALA A 308 10.94 2.12 -2.58
CA ALA A 308 10.60 3.18 -3.55
C ALA A 308 11.23 3.00 -4.94
N LEU A 309 12.47 2.52 -5.01
CA LEU A 309 13.21 2.35 -6.26
C LEU A 309 13.16 0.93 -6.83
N TYR A 310 12.39 0.01 -6.25
CA TYR A 310 12.23 -1.35 -6.77
C TYR A 310 11.61 -1.34 -8.16
N GLU A 311 12.23 -2.06 -9.11
CA GLU A 311 11.66 -2.28 -10.45
C GLU A 311 11.19 -3.72 -10.63
N LYS A 312 12.05 -4.71 -10.37
CA LYS A 312 11.72 -6.13 -10.55
C LYS A 312 12.66 -7.08 -9.82
N GLY A 313 12.25 -8.34 -9.73
CA GLY A 313 13.01 -9.42 -9.08
C GLY A 313 12.53 -9.71 -7.65
N VAL A 314 13.22 -10.58 -6.93
CA VAL A 314 12.88 -10.92 -5.54
C VAL A 314 13.61 -9.96 -4.60
N PHE A 315 12.85 -9.02 -4.04
CA PHE A 315 13.34 -8.00 -3.12
C PHE A 315 13.78 -8.62 -1.78
N GLU A 316 14.96 -8.23 -1.31
CA GLU A 316 15.48 -8.62 -0.01
C GLU A 316 16.12 -7.41 0.68
N HIS A 317 15.53 -7.01 1.81
CA HIS A 317 16.11 -6.05 2.75
C HIS A 317 15.55 -6.31 4.16
N THR A 318 16.37 -6.15 5.19
CA THR A 318 16.02 -6.42 6.59
C THR A 318 15.55 -5.14 7.31
N ASP A 319 14.59 -4.42 6.73
CA ASP A 319 13.96 -3.31 7.43
C ASP A 319 12.94 -3.84 8.46
N THR A 320 12.86 -3.18 9.61
CA THR A 320 12.00 -3.58 10.74
C THR A 320 11.03 -2.49 11.16
N GLU A 321 11.17 -1.25 10.68
CA GLU A 321 10.25 -0.15 11.01
C GLU A 321 8.96 -0.33 10.20
N VAL A 322 7.90 -0.84 10.84
CA VAL A 322 6.60 -1.04 10.19
C VAL A 322 6.01 0.32 9.89
N ASN A 323 5.70 0.58 8.63
CA ASN A 323 5.32 1.90 8.14
C ASN A 323 4.50 1.89 6.84
N HIS A 324 4.02 0.73 6.40
CA HIS A 324 3.20 0.65 5.18
C HIS A 324 2.18 -0.48 5.25
N ALA A 325 0.99 -0.22 4.72
CA ALA A 325 -0.08 -1.20 4.59
C ALA A 325 -0.27 -1.61 3.12
N VAL A 326 -0.30 -2.92 2.87
CA VAL A 326 -0.33 -3.52 1.52
C VAL A 326 -1.14 -4.79 1.50
N VAL A 327 -1.28 -5.43 0.33
CA VAL A 327 -2.02 -6.70 0.20
C VAL A 327 -1.11 -7.82 -0.26
N LEU A 328 -1.02 -8.89 0.52
CA LEU A 328 -0.44 -10.15 0.11
C LEU A 328 -1.43 -10.87 -0.80
N VAL A 329 -1.11 -10.93 -2.10
CA VAL A 329 -1.98 -11.54 -3.12
C VAL A 329 -1.58 -12.98 -3.46
N GLY A 330 -0.50 -13.48 -2.87
CA GLY A 330 -0.01 -14.81 -3.17
C GLY A 330 1.45 -15.03 -2.80
N TYR A 331 1.98 -16.15 -3.26
CA TYR A 331 3.38 -16.55 -3.10
C TYR A 331 3.78 -17.50 -4.22
N GLY A 332 5.08 -17.70 -4.40
CA GLY A 332 5.58 -18.64 -5.39
C GLY A 332 7.07 -18.93 -5.26
N VAL A 333 7.62 -19.45 -6.34
CA VAL A 333 9.04 -19.73 -6.54
C VAL A 333 9.44 -19.18 -7.90
N ASP A 334 10.45 -18.31 -7.94
CA ASP A 334 10.99 -17.82 -9.19
C ASP A 334 11.54 -18.99 -10.00
N LYS A 335 11.07 -19.13 -11.24
CA LYS A 335 11.39 -20.31 -12.06
C LYS A 335 12.86 -20.38 -12.43
N LYS A 336 13.54 -19.24 -12.57
CA LYS A 336 14.95 -19.13 -12.96
C LYS A 336 15.84 -19.22 -11.74
N THR A 337 15.63 -18.35 -10.75
CA THR A 337 16.52 -18.20 -9.59
C THR A 337 16.23 -19.20 -8.47
N LYS A 338 15.05 -19.84 -8.50
CA LYS A 338 14.53 -20.73 -7.45
C LYS A 338 14.25 -20.04 -6.12
N GLU A 339 14.28 -18.72 -6.09
CA GLU A 339 13.95 -17.94 -4.90
C GLU A 339 12.46 -18.01 -4.60
N LYS A 340 12.13 -18.37 -3.36
CA LYS A 340 10.76 -18.28 -2.85
C LYS A 340 10.41 -16.81 -2.61
N TYR A 341 9.19 -16.43 -2.95
CA TYR A 341 8.71 -15.07 -2.75
C TYR A 341 7.28 -15.02 -2.24
N TRP A 342 6.98 -13.94 -1.54
CA TRP A 342 5.67 -13.37 -1.33
C TRP A 342 5.36 -12.42 -2.49
N LYS A 343 4.15 -12.46 -3.05
CA LYS A 343 3.69 -11.50 -4.07
C LYS A 343 2.77 -10.50 -3.41
N ILE A 344 3.18 -9.23 -3.43
CA ILE A 344 2.50 -8.15 -2.71
C ILE A 344 2.03 -7.10 -3.72
N ARG A 345 0.77 -6.67 -3.58
CA ARG A 345 0.18 -5.55 -4.31
C ARG A 345 0.38 -4.27 -3.52
N ASN A 346 0.92 -3.25 -4.17
CA ASN A 346 1.14 -1.93 -3.59
C ASN A 346 0.04 -0.93 -4.04
N SER A 347 0.03 0.27 -3.46
CA SER A 347 -0.91 1.38 -3.71
C SER A 347 -0.22 2.62 -4.30
N TRP A 348 0.91 2.40 -4.99
CA TRP A 348 1.76 3.46 -5.56
C TRP A 348 1.63 3.63 -7.07
N GLY A 349 0.58 3.03 -7.67
CA GLY A 349 0.31 3.06 -9.10
C GLY A 349 1.07 2.01 -9.92
N LEU A 350 0.68 1.87 -11.19
CA LEU A 350 1.19 0.84 -12.11
C LEU A 350 2.68 0.97 -12.44
N ASN A 351 3.25 2.17 -12.33
CA ASN A 351 4.65 2.44 -12.66
C ASN A 351 5.62 2.08 -11.52
N PHE A 352 5.10 1.62 -10.38
CA PHE A 352 5.90 1.07 -9.30
C PHE A 352 6.16 -0.43 -9.54
N GLY A 353 7.41 -0.86 -9.45
CA GLY A 353 7.76 -2.28 -9.45
C GLY A 353 7.22 -3.06 -10.66
N GLU A 354 6.76 -4.27 -10.38
CA GLU A 354 6.24 -5.20 -11.38
C GLU A 354 4.77 -4.92 -11.64
N GLN A 355 4.47 -3.82 -12.35
CA GLN A 355 3.10 -3.37 -12.65
C GLN A 355 2.26 -3.10 -11.39
N GLY A 356 2.84 -2.42 -10.41
CA GLY A 356 2.23 -2.14 -9.11
C GLY A 356 2.43 -3.22 -8.05
N TYR A 357 3.13 -4.30 -8.38
CA TYR A 357 3.46 -5.38 -7.46
C TYR A 357 4.94 -5.40 -7.09
N ILE A 358 5.24 -6.06 -5.98
CA ILE A 358 6.59 -6.40 -5.55
C ILE A 358 6.63 -7.86 -5.11
N ARG A 359 7.70 -8.55 -5.50
CA ARG A 359 8.04 -9.86 -4.95
C ARG A 359 9.03 -9.69 -3.82
N VAL A 360 8.66 -10.10 -2.61
CA VAL A 360 9.52 -10.03 -1.42
C VAL A 360 10.01 -11.41 -1.05
N LYS A 361 11.29 -11.55 -0.70
CA LYS A 361 11.88 -12.84 -0.36
C LYS A 361 11.11 -13.54 0.76
N ARG A 362 10.77 -14.80 0.52
CA ARG A 362 10.13 -15.69 1.47
C ARG A 362 11.09 -16.82 1.83
N SER A 363 11.20 -17.14 3.11
CA SER A 363 11.98 -18.28 3.60
C SER A 363 11.07 -19.18 4.44
N ASP A 364 11.38 -20.48 4.52
CA ASP A 364 10.55 -21.42 5.31
C ASP A 364 10.72 -21.21 6.82
N ASP A 365 11.76 -20.48 7.22
CA ASP A 365 12.15 -20.10 8.59
C ASP A 365 11.95 -18.60 8.87
N ASP A 366 11.10 -17.91 8.07
CA ASP A 366 10.83 -16.47 8.21
C ASP A 366 10.29 -16.08 9.61
N ASP A 367 9.65 -17.01 10.33
CA ASP A 367 9.20 -16.84 11.72
C ASP A 367 10.35 -16.80 12.74
N THR A 368 11.55 -17.22 12.34
CA THR A 368 12.79 -17.10 13.13
C THR A 368 13.67 -15.94 12.67
N ASN A 369 13.52 -15.48 11.43
CA ASN A 369 14.20 -14.29 10.91
C ASN A 369 13.49 -13.03 11.38
N CYS A 370 13.92 -12.50 12.53
CA CYS A 370 13.23 -11.40 13.19
C CYS A 370 14.17 -10.28 13.62
N GLY A 371 13.60 -9.08 13.73
CA GLY A 371 14.22 -7.92 14.34
C GLY A 371 13.28 -7.21 15.31
N MET A 372 13.71 -6.03 15.76
CA MET A 372 12.91 -5.17 16.62
C MET A 372 12.50 -3.93 15.84
N ASP A 373 11.19 -3.67 15.81
CA ASP A 373 10.66 -2.35 15.48
C ASP A 373 10.75 -1.47 16.74
N ASN A 374 11.60 -0.46 16.69
CA ASN A 374 11.80 0.47 17.80
C ASN A 374 10.89 1.70 17.72
N LYS A 375 10.07 1.83 16.67
CA LYS A 375 9.11 2.93 16.50
C LYS A 375 7.71 2.42 16.14
N PRO A 376 7.05 1.59 16.97
CA PRO A 376 5.79 0.96 16.59
C PRO A 376 4.63 1.95 16.39
N LEU A 377 4.75 3.18 16.91
CA LEU A 377 3.81 4.29 16.67
C LEU A 377 3.88 4.85 15.24
N VAL A 378 4.97 4.60 14.52
CA VAL A 378 5.05 4.79 13.06
C VAL A 378 4.41 3.62 12.32
N GLY A 379 4.02 2.56 13.02
CA GLY A 379 3.34 1.40 12.45
C GLY A 379 1.94 1.29 13.01
N VAL A 380 1.53 0.09 13.40
CA VAL A 380 0.14 -0.22 13.80
C VAL A 380 -0.17 0.01 15.28
N ALA A 381 0.75 0.56 16.08
CA ALA A 381 0.50 0.75 17.50
C ALA A 381 -0.43 1.93 17.78
N CYS A 382 -1.20 1.82 18.87
CA CYS A 382 -2.07 2.88 19.38
C CYS A 382 -1.31 3.81 20.32
N ALA A 383 -1.54 5.12 20.18
CA ALA A 383 -0.96 6.11 21.09
C ALA A 383 -1.76 6.25 22.39
N LEU A 384 -3.06 5.89 22.39
CA LEU A 384 -3.97 6.04 23.52
C LEU A 384 -4.60 4.70 23.95
N ASP A 385 -4.91 4.58 25.24
CA ASP A 385 -5.75 3.51 25.77
C ASP A 385 -7.25 3.86 25.70
N ASP A 386 -8.12 2.93 26.10
CA ASP A 386 -9.58 3.12 26.11
C ASP A 386 -10.03 4.35 26.90
N ASN A 387 -9.27 4.77 27.91
CA ASN A 387 -9.56 5.94 28.73
C ASN A 387 -9.01 7.23 28.11
N GLY A 388 -8.39 7.18 26.93
CA GLY A 388 -7.75 8.31 26.27
C GLY A 388 -6.40 8.68 26.88
N LYS A 389 -5.81 7.80 27.69
CA LYS A 389 -4.50 8.03 28.30
C LYS A 389 -3.39 7.56 27.37
N LYS A 390 -2.33 8.35 27.27
CA LYS A 390 -1.12 8.01 26.50
C LYS A 390 -0.51 6.68 26.94
N LEU A 391 -0.20 5.84 25.95
CA LEU A 391 0.46 4.56 26.12
C LEU A 391 1.99 4.71 26.06
N ASP A 392 2.68 3.95 26.89
CA ASP A 392 4.13 3.75 26.81
C ASP A 392 4.42 2.59 25.85
N VAL A 393 4.44 2.91 24.55
CA VAL A 393 4.61 1.93 23.47
C VAL A 393 6.03 1.39 23.45
N LYS A 394 6.18 0.09 23.71
CA LYS A 394 7.47 -0.61 23.73
C LYS A 394 7.85 -1.14 22.34
N PRO A 395 9.15 -1.25 22.04
CA PRO A 395 9.61 -1.94 20.84
C PRO A 395 8.97 -3.33 20.69
N VAL A 396 8.62 -3.69 19.46
CA VAL A 396 7.94 -4.95 19.16
C VAL A 396 8.80 -5.83 18.27
N LYS A 397 8.71 -7.14 18.47
CA LYS A 397 9.38 -8.13 17.62
C LYS A 397 8.61 -8.27 16.30
N VAL A 398 9.31 -8.13 15.19
CA VAL A 398 8.77 -8.27 13.83
C VAL A 398 9.58 -9.31 13.05
N CYS A 399 8.90 -10.17 12.30
CA CYS A 399 9.53 -11.32 11.62
C CYS A 399 9.21 -11.38 10.12
N GLY A 400 10.08 -12.10 9.39
CA GLY A 400 10.08 -12.21 7.94
C GLY A 400 10.76 -11.02 7.26
N THR A 401 11.13 -11.19 5.99
CA THR A 401 11.67 -10.11 5.16
C THR A 401 10.71 -8.92 5.16
N SER A 402 11.22 -7.70 5.42
CA SER A 402 10.40 -6.50 5.56
C SER A 402 9.30 -6.59 6.63
N ALA A 403 9.44 -7.42 7.68
CA ALA A 403 8.41 -7.62 8.71
C ALA A 403 7.07 -8.17 8.16
N VAL A 404 7.09 -8.88 7.02
CA VAL A 404 5.89 -9.36 6.31
C VAL A 404 4.96 -10.25 7.16
N LEU A 405 5.45 -10.86 8.24
CA LEU A 405 4.65 -11.72 9.12
C LEU A 405 4.09 -10.99 10.35
N PHE A 406 4.41 -9.71 10.54
CA PHE A 406 4.17 -9.03 11.82
C PHE A 406 2.69 -8.78 12.10
N ASP A 407 1.97 -8.16 11.17
CA ASP A 407 0.57 -7.80 11.34
C ASP A 407 -0.21 -8.08 10.05
N ALA A 408 -1.12 -9.05 10.14
CA ALA A 408 -1.82 -9.61 9.00
C ALA A 408 -3.30 -9.85 9.33
N SER A 409 -4.19 -9.41 8.46
CA SER A 409 -5.64 -9.53 8.67
C SER A 409 -6.42 -9.64 7.36
N TYR A 410 -7.60 -10.27 7.40
CA TYR A 410 -8.47 -10.42 6.22
C TYR A 410 -9.96 -10.32 6.60
N PRO A 411 -10.81 -9.80 5.72
CA PRO A 411 -12.25 -9.68 5.96
C PRO A 411 -12.97 -11.02 5.78
N VAL A 412 -14.13 -11.17 6.41
CA VAL A 412 -14.98 -12.36 6.31
C VAL A 412 -16.45 -11.99 6.09
N GLY A 413 -17.20 -12.91 5.47
CA GLY A 413 -18.61 -12.72 5.12
C GLY A 413 -18.87 -11.48 4.25
N PRO A 414 -18.12 -11.26 3.16
CA PRO A 414 -18.43 -10.16 2.24
C PRO A 414 -19.78 -10.40 1.56
N THR A 415 -20.61 -9.36 1.47
CA THR A 415 -21.93 -9.45 0.84
C THR A 415 -22.25 -8.19 0.03
N HIS A 416 -22.99 -8.36 -1.06
CA HIS A 416 -23.65 -7.25 -1.73
C HIS A 416 -24.75 -6.67 -0.83
N LEU A 417 -24.78 -5.34 -0.74
CA LEU A 417 -25.84 -4.60 -0.08
C LEU A 417 -26.82 -4.11 -1.16
N ASN A 418 -28.11 -4.35 -0.93
CA ASN A 418 -29.21 -4.00 -1.84
C ASN A 418 -29.90 -2.70 -1.44
#